data_AF-A0ABD6D0X1-F1
#
_entry.id   AF-A0ABD6D0X1-F1
#
_cell.length_a   1.000
_cell.length_b   1.000
_cell.length_c   1.000
_cell.angle_alpha   90.00
_cell.angle_beta   90.00
_cell.angle_gamma   90.00
#
_symmetry.space_group_name_H-M   'P 1'
#
loop_
_entity.id
_entity.type
_entity.pdbx_description
1 polymer ?
#
loop_
_entity_poly.entity_id
_entity_poly.type
_entity_poly.pdbx_seq_one_letter_code
_entity_poly.pdbx_strand_id
1 'polypeptide(L)'
;MAAVPDDVDTDTQPPLSIPLRHFVVALAFLLAGGVVGVADGLGLVTGFARAAHLHLVLVGFVCLTIAGAMTQFVPVWSGTHLHSHRLARVQLWLLAVGLTGMVGGFLTARLAALPVFGALVLAGFWTLAYNVGRTLAAARPFDVTEGHFAAALGFFVVLTPLGLLLAVGFVARPFAALPVARGGVVAAHATLAVFGAVLTTVYGALYQLVPMFGQTELRGVDHWFRRVET
;
A
#
# COMPACT_ATOMS: atom_id res chain seq x y z
N MET A 1 10.20 8.36 35.26
CA MET A 1 10.09 8.89 33.89
C MET A 1 10.64 7.79 33.00
N ALA A 2 9.77 7.01 32.37
CA ALA A 2 10.21 5.92 31.50
C ALA A 2 10.79 6.54 30.23
N ALA A 3 12.05 6.20 29.96
CA ALA A 3 12.80 6.71 28.83
C ALA A 3 12.13 6.24 27.53
N VAL A 4 12.12 7.13 26.52
CA VAL A 4 12.02 6.71 25.12
C VAL A 4 13.04 5.57 24.94
N PRO A 5 12.71 4.44 24.29
CA PRO A 5 13.68 3.38 24.06
C PRO A 5 15.00 3.97 23.51
N ASP A 6 16.12 3.76 24.21
CA ASP A 6 17.43 4.35 23.89
C ASP A 6 17.99 3.88 22.53
N ASP A 7 17.29 2.96 21.85
CA ASP A 7 17.64 2.36 20.57
C ASP A 7 17.02 3.06 19.35
N VAL A 8 16.13 4.05 19.53
CA VAL A 8 15.53 4.79 18.41
C VAL A 8 16.36 6.03 18.08
N ASP A 9 17.32 5.87 17.16
CA ASP A 9 18.10 6.98 16.61
C ASP A 9 17.21 7.91 15.75
N THR A 10 16.94 9.11 16.25
CA THR A 10 16.11 10.12 15.57
C THR A 10 16.88 11.03 14.60
N ASP A 11 18.21 10.93 14.55
CA ASP A 11 19.05 11.73 13.64
C ASP A 11 19.07 11.15 12.21
N THR A 12 18.66 9.89 12.05
CA THR A 12 18.70 9.14 10.79
C THR A 12 17.38 9.14 10.01
N GLN A 13 16.34 9.77 10.57
CA GLN A 13 14.99 9.71 10.03
C GLN A 13 14.82 10.46 8.70
N PRO A 14 14.01 9.94 7.77
CA PRO A 14 13.71 10.64 6.53
C PRO A 14 13.02 11.99 6.78
N PRO A 15 13.16 12.96 5.86
CA PRO A 15 12.49 14.25 5.99
C PRO A 15 10.97 14.08 6.06
N LEU A 16 10.34 14.62 7.11
CA LEU A 16 8.88 14.55 7.34
C LEU A 16 8.04 15.07 6.16
N SER A 17 8.63 15.89 5.29
CA SER A 17 7.99 16.33 4.04
C SER A 17 7.58 15.17 3.11
N ILE A 18 8.25 14.01 3.16
CA ILE A 18 7.93 12.85 2.33
C ILE A 18 6.61 12.21 2.76
N PRO A 19 6.45 11.73 4.01
CA PRO A 19 5.17 11.16 4.46
C PRO A 19 4.04 12.19 4.44
N LEU A 20 4.30 13.47 4.78
CA LEU A 20 3.26 14.49 4.77
C LEU A 20 2.65 14.70 3.37
N ARG A 21 3.48 14.71 2.32
CA ARG A 21 2.97 14.78 0.93
C ARG A 21 2.10 13.58 0.58
N HIS A 22 2.46 12.38 1.02
CA HIS A 22 1.64 11.20 0.82
C HIS A 22 0.29 11.35 1.53
N PHE A 23 0.27 11.79 2.79
CA PHE A 23 -0.96 11.97 3.55
C PHE A 23 -1.89 13.05 2.97
N VAL A 24 -1.34 14.18 2.51
CA VAL A 24 -2.14 15.22 1.86
C VAL A 24 -2.80 14.71 0.59
N VAL A 25 -2.05 14.01 -0.27
CA VAL A 25 -2.59 13.41 -1.49
C VAL A 25 -3.60 12.30 -1.15
N ALA A 26 -3.32 11.51 -0.11
CA ALA A 26 -4.22 10.45 0.35
C ALA A 26 -5.56 11.01 0.85
N LEU A 27 -5.53 12.12 1.60
CA LEU A 27 -6.72 12.80 2.06
C LEU A 27 -7.54 13.36 0.89
N ALA A 28 -6.87 13.94 -0.12
CA ALA A 28 -7.56 14.40 -1.33
C ALA A 28 -8.28 13.24 -2.05
N PHE A 29 -7.64 12.07 -2.17
CA PHE A 29 -8.29 10.89 -2.74
C PHE A 29 -9.39 10.31 -1.86
N LEU A 30 -9.28 10.39 -0.53
CA LEU A 30 -10.37 10.00 0.37
C LEU A 30 -11.61 10.86 0.14
N LEU A 31 -11.44 12.18 0.08
CA LEU A 31 -12.53 13.12 -0.18
C LEU A 31 -13.15 12.88 -1.56
N ALA A 32 -12.33 12.72 -2.60
CA ALA A 32 -12.80 12.36 -3.93
C ALA A 32 -13.54 11.02 -3.95
N GLY A 33 -13.04 10.02 -3.22
CA GLY A 33 -13.68 8.73 -3.04
C GLY A 33 -15.05 8.87 -2.38
N GLY A 34 -15.17 9.67 -1.32
CA GLY A 34 -16.44 9.99 -0.66
C GLY A 34 -17.44 10.65 -1.61
N VAL A 35 -17.01 11.66 -2.38
CA VAL A 35 -17.85 12.32 -3.38
C VAL A 35 -18.35 11.33 -4.44
N VAL A 36 -17.45 10.53 -5.02
CA VAL A 36 -17.83 9.52 -6.04
C VAL A 36 -18.77 8.47 -5.45
N GLY A 37 -18.54 8.02 -4.21
CA GLY A 37 -19.38 7.04 -3.54
C GLY A 37 -20.80 7.55 -3.26
N VAL A 38 -20.93 8.79 -2.77
CA VAL A 38 -22.24 9.43 -2.58
C VAL A 38 -22.93 9.64 -3.92
N ALA A 39 -22.23 10.12 -4.94
CA ALA A 39 -22.80 10.32 -6.26
C ALA A 39 -23.28 9.01 -6.90
N ASP A 40 -22.56 7.89 -6.71
CA ASP A 40 -22.97 6.56 -7.18
C ASP A 40 -24.25 6.09 -6.47
N GLY A 41 -24.31 6.26 -5.13
CA GLY A 41 -25.51 5.95 -4.35
C GLY A 41 -26.75 6.78 -4.73
N LEU A 42 -26.55 7.99 -5.24
CA LEU A 42 -27.60 8.87 -5.75
C LEU A 42 -27.89 8.68 -7.26
N GLY A 43 -27.17 7.80 -7.95
CA GLY A 43 -27.33 7.58 -9.40
C GLY A 43 -26.85 8.74 -10.28
N LEU A 44 -25.97 9.60 -9.77
CA LEU A 44 -25.46 10.80 -10.45
C LEU A 44 -24.21 10.57 -11.29
N VAL A 45 -23.61 9.37 -11.20
CA VAL A 45 -22.43 8.98 -11.97
C VAL A 45 -22.69 7.71 -12.77
N THR A 46 -21.97 7.58 -13.88
CA THR A 46 -22.10 6.47 -14.82
C THR A 46 -20.83 5.61 -14.87
N GLY A 47 -20.84 4.58 -15.71
CA GLY A 47 -19.67 3.75 -15.97
C GLY A 47 -19.40 2.79 -14.82
N PHE A 48 -18.14 2.70 -14.41
CA PHE A 48 -17.68 1.74 -13.39
C PHE A 48 -17.43 2.46 -12.05
N ALA A 49 -18.40 3.28 -11.62
CA ALA A 49 -18.27 4.17 -10.46
C ALA A 49 -17.90 3.43 -9.16
N ARG A 50 -18.50 2.26 -8.90
CA ARG A 50 -18.10 1.42 -7.75
C ARG A 50 -16.62 1.04 -7.77
N ALA A 51 -16.08 0.64 -8.93
CA ALA A 51 -14.66 0.30 -9.04
C ALA A 51 -13.78 1.54 -8.84
N ALA A 52 -14.18 2.68 -9.41
CA ALA A 52 -13.49 3.96 -9.21
C ALA A 52 -13.45 4.36 -7.73
N HIS A 53 -14.60 4.32 -7.04
CA HIS A 53 -14.72 4.60 -5.62
C HIS A 53 -13.81 3.70 -4.78
N LEU A 54 -13.87 2.38 -5.00
CA LEU A 54 -13.05 1.43 -4.24
C LEU A 54 -11.55 1.66 -4.44
N HIS A 55 -11.10 2.00 -5.65
CA HIS A 55 -9.69 2.30 -5.90
C HIS A 55 -9.28 3.66 -5.31
N LEU A 56 -10.16 4.67 -5.33
CA LEU A 56 -9.90 5.95 -4.66
C LEU A 56 -9.68 5.76 -3.16
N VAL A 57 -10.52 4.96 -2.49
CA VAL A 57 -10.39 4.71 -1.05
C VAL A 57 -9.23 3.76 -0.76
N LEU A 58 -9.16 2.60 -1.41
CA LEU A 58 -8.16 1.59 -1.05
C LEU A 58 -6.76 1.97 -1.56
N VAL A 59 -6.60 2.33 -2.83
CA VAL A 59 -5.29 2.72 -3.38
C VAL A 59 -4.96 4.16 -3.00
N GLY A 60 -5.91 5.07 -3.23
CA GLY A 60 -5.68 6.50 -3.08
C GLY A 60 -5.57 6.95 -1.64
N PHE A 61 -6.35 6.38 -0.72
CA PHE A 61 -6.25 6.74 0.70
C PHE A 61 -5.42 5.73 1.49
N VAL A 62 -5.86 4.47 1.59
CA VAL A 62 -5.23 3.47 2.49
C VAL A 62 -3.79 3.16 2.05
N CYS A 63 -3.57 2.78 0.79
CA CYS A 63 -2.25 2.39 0.32
C CYS A 63 -1.27 3.56 0.23
N LEU A 64 -1.70 4.78 -0.13
CA LEU A 64 -0.81 5.95 -0.08
C LEU A 64 -0.43 6.34 1.35
N THR A 65 -1.36 6.19 2.31
CA THR A 65 -1.05 6.37 3.73
C THR A 65 -0.02 5.35 4.18
N ILE A 66 -0.22 4.07 3.85
CA ILE A 66 0.76 3.00 4.12
C ILE A 66 2.12 3.32 3.46
N ALA A 67 2.14 3.72 2.19
CA ALA A 67 3.38 4.05 1.49
C ALA A 67 4.15 5.18 2.18
N GLY A 68 3.47 6.29 2.52
CA GLY A 68 4.05 7.38 3.27
C GLY A 68 4.58 6.93 4.64
N ALA A 69 3.76 6.21 5.40
CA ALA A 69 4.11 5.70 6.71
C ALA A 69 5.31 4.74 6.67
N MET A 70 5.33 3.78 5.75
CA MET A 70 6.45 2.83 5.59
C MET A 70 7.75 3.55 5.23
N THR A 71 7.70 4.61 4.42
CA THR A 71 8.92 5.38 4.13
C THR A 71 9.49 6.10 5.34
N GLN A 72 8.69 6.37 6.38
CA GLN A 72 9.15 7.02 7.62
C GLN A 72 9.50 6.00 8.71
N PHE A 73 8.58 5.07 8.99
CA PHE A 73 8.66 4.23 10.17
C PHE A 73 9.54 3.01 9.97
N VAL A 74 9.59 2.41 8.79
CA VAL A 74 10.50 1.28 8.55
C VAL A 74 11.97 1.63 8.82
N PRO A 75 12.55 2.70 8.25
CA PRO A 75 13.93 3.04 8.57
C PRO A 75 14.14 3.35 10.06
N VAL A 76 13.20 4.04 10.70
CA VAL A 76 13.29 4.40 12.13
C VAL A 76 13.22 3.16 13.04
N TRP A 77 12.24 2.27 12.83
CA TRP A 77 12.07 1.07 13.65
C TRP A 77 13.16 0.02 13.41
N SER A 78 13.73 0.01 12.20
CA SER A 78 14.81 -0.91 11.85
C SER A 78 16.21 -0.30 12.02
N GLY A 79 16.34 0.87 12.65
CA GLY A 79 17.63 1.52 12.94
C GLY A 79 18.51 1.76 11.71
N THR A 80 17.91 2.10 10.56
CA THR A 80 18.59 2.25 9.27
C THR A 80 18.11 3.48 8.50
N HIS A 81 18.73 3.77 7.36
CA HIS A 81 18.34 4.87 6.50
C HIS A 81 17.47 4.40 5.34
N LEU A 82 16.48 5.21 4.97
CA LEU A 82 15.69 4.97 3.76
C LEU A 82 16.61 4.92 2.54
N HIS A 83 16.50 3.86 1.74
CA HIS A 83 17.38 3.62 0.60
C HIS A 83 17.42 4.79 -0.40
N SER A 84 16.27 5.41 -0.71
CA SER A 84 16.22 6.60 -1.57
C SER A 84 15.00 7.49 -1.35
N HIS A 85 15.27 8.75 -0.98
CA HIS A 85 14.25 9.80 -0.91
C HIS A 85 13.67 10.17 -2.28
N ARG A 86 14.45 10.00 -3.36
CA ARG A 86 13.99 10.26 -4.73
C ARG A 86 12.97 9.21 -5.16
N LEU A 87 13.21 7.93 -4.87
CA LEU A 87 12.27 6.87 -5.22
C LEU A 87 10.93 7.01 -4.49
N ALA A 88 10.92 7.42 -3.22
CA ALA A 88 9.68 7.74 -2.50
C ALA A 88 8.87 8.85 -3.18
N ARG A 89 9.52 9.90 -3.70
CA ARG A 89 8.85 10.97 -4.45
C ARG A 89 8.32 10.51 -5.81
N VAL A 90 9.11 9.72 -6.55
CA VAL A 90 8.70 9.17 -7.84
C VAL A 90 7.50 8.24 -7.67
N GLN A 91 7.54 7.38 -6.66
CA GLN A 91 6.46 6.47 -6.30
C GLN A 91 5.14 7.21 -6.01
N LEU A 92 5.17 8.30 -5.25
CA LEU A 92 3.97 9.12 -5.03
C LEU A 92 3.37 9.63 -6.35
N TRP A 93 4.19 10.16 -7.25
CA TRP A 93 3.71 10.66 -8.54
C TRP A 93 3.14 9.55 -9.43
N LEU A 94 3.82 8.40 -9.50
CA LEU A 94 3.35 7.24 -10.26
C LEU A 94 1.97 6.77 -9.77
N LEU A 95 1.80 6.64 -8.45
CA LEU A 95 0.53 6.24 -7.86
C LEU A 95 -0.55 7.30 -8.05
N ALA A 96 -0.25 8.58 -7.82
CA ALA A 96 -1.23 9.66 -7.93
C ALA A 96 -1.72 9.85 -9.38
N VAL A 97 -0.79 9.92 -10.35
CA VAL A 97 -1.14 10.08 -11.77
C VAL A 97 -1.82 8.82 -12.30
N GLY A 98 -1.26 7.64 -11.99
CA GLY A 98 -1.83 6.35 -12.37
C GLY A 98 -3.25 6.18 -11.85
N LEU A 99 -3.50 6.45 -10.56
CA LEU A 99 -4.83 6.33 -9.98
C LEU A 99 -5.81 7.35 -10.57
N THR A 100 -5.40 8.61 -10.73
CA THR A 100 -6.27 9.65 -11.30
C THR A 100 -6.73 9.28 -12.71
N GLY A 101 -5.81 8.83 -13.57
CA GLY A 101 -6.15 8.41 -14.91
C GLY A 101 -7.00 7.13 -14.96
N MET A 102 -6.73 6.16 -14.07
CA MET A 102 -7.52 4.95 -13.94
C MET A 102 -8.98 5.25 -13.52
N VAL A 103 -9.15 6.10 -12.51
CA VAL A 103 -10.46 6.57 -12.04
C VAL A 103 -11.20 7.31 -13.14
N GLY A 104 -10.53 8.21 -13.85
CA GLY A 104 -11.10 8.89 -15.02
C GLY A 104 -11.57 7.90 -16.09
N GLY A 105 -10.78 6.85 -16.37
CA GLY A 105 -11.14 5.77 -17.29
C GLY A 105 -12.40 5.01 -16.86
N PHE A 106 -12.53 4.69 -15.56
CA PHE A 106 -13.73 4.02 -15.03
C PHE A 106 -14.99 4.89 -15.08
N LEU A 107 -14.90 6.15 -14.63
CA LEU A 107 -16.04 7.07 -14.56
C LEU A 107 -16.54 7.48 -15.96
N THR A 108 -15.64 7.60 -16.93
CA THR A 108 -15.99 7.95 -18.31
C THR A 108 -16.21 6.74 -19.22
N ALA A 109 -16.13 5.53 -18.68
CA ALA A 109 -16.18 4.26 -19.42
C ALA A 109 -15.14 4.16 -20.57
N ARG A 110 -14.05 4.91 -20.52
CA ARG A 110 -12.92 4.83 -21.47
C ARG A 110 -11.93 3.75 -21.05
N LEU A 111 -12.39 2.51 -21.10
CA LEU A 111 -11.67 1.35 -20.54
C LEU A 111 -10.35 1.04 -21.24
N ALA A 112 -10.17 1.52 -22.47
CA ALA A 112 -8.93 1.38 -23.22
C ALA A 112 -7.71 2.03 -22.53
N ALA A 113 -7.94 3.02 -21.67
CA ALA A 113 -6.87 3.69 -20.94
C ALA A 113 -6.42 2.94 -19.67
N LEU A 114 -7.22 1.99 -19.17
CA LEU A 114 -6.98 1.32 -17.89
C LEU A 114 -5.64 0.55 -17.83
N PRO A 115 -5.19 -0.16 -18.89
CA PRO A 115 -3.89 -0.83 -18.85
C PRO A 115 -2.72 0.13 -18.68
N VAL A 116 -2.76 1.29 -19.34
CA VAL A 116 -1.68 2.30 -19.26
C VAL A 116 -1.60 2.87 -17.85
N PHE A 117 -2.73 3.33 -17.30
CA PHE A 117 -2.77 3.88 -15.95
C PHE A 117 -2.56 2.82 -14.87
N GLY A 118 -3.02 1.59 -15.09
CA GLY A 118 -2.73 0.43 -14.24
C GLY A 118 -1.25 0.08 -14.21
N ALA A 119 -0.53 0.21 -15.33
CA ALA A 119 0.92 0.01 -15.38
C ALA A 119 1.65 1.08 -14.58
N LEU A 120 1.17 2.33 -14.57
CA LEU A 120 1.72 3.39 -13.72
C LEU A 120 1.51 3.08 -12.22
N VAL A 121 0.31 2.61 -11.84
CA VAL A 121 0.02 2.20 -10.45
C VAL A 121 0.93 1.03 -10.04
N LEU A 122 1.08 0.01 -10.90
CA LEU A 122 1.99 -1.11 -10.67
C LEU A 122 3.42 -0.62 -10.47
N ALA A 123 3.93 0.23 -11.37
CA ALA A 123 5.27 0.78 -11.27
C ALA A 123 5.47 1.58 -9.99
N GLY A 124 4.44 2.32 -9.53
CA GLY A 124 4.46 3.01 -8.25
C GLY A 124 4.63 2.06 -7.07
N PHE A 125 3.83 1.00 -6.99
CA PHE A 125 3.96 0.00 -5.92
C PHE A 125 5.27 -0.79 -5.99
N TRP A 126 5.75 -1.11 -7.18
CA TRP A 126 7.05 -1.77 -7.34
C TRP A 126 8.21 -0.85 -6.94
N THR A 127 8.09 0.46 -7.19
CA THR A 127 9.06 1.46 -6.69
C THR A 127 9.04 1.52 -5.17
N LEU A 128 7.86 1.48 -4.53
CA LEU A 128 7.74 1.39 -3.06
C LEU A 128 8.43 0.11 -2.55
N ALA A 129 8.07 -1.04 -3.11
CA ALA A 129 8.58 -2.33 -2.68
C ALA A 129 10.09 -2.45 -2.86
N TYR A 130 10.64 -1.92 -3.96
CA TYR A 130 12.08 -1.85 -4.14
C TYR A 130 12.73 -0.94 -3.09
N ASN A 131 12.23 0.29 -2.92
CA ASN A 131 12.86 1.26 -2.02
C ASN A 131 12.85 0.80 -0.56
N VAL A 132 11.68 0.36 -0.06
CA VAL A 132 11.54 -0.13 1.31
C VAL A 132 12.17 -1.52 1.46
N GLY A 133 12.09 -2.39 0.45
CA GLY A 133 12.74 -3.70 0.49
C GLY A 133 14.27 -3.60 0.56
N ARG A 134 14.89 -2.64 -0.15
CA ARG A 134 16.33 -2.35 -0.03
C ARG A 134 16.69 -1.75 1.33
N THR A 135 15.78 -0.98 1.92
CA THR A 135 15.93 -0.42 3.28
C THR A 135 15.92 -1.55 4.31
N LEU A 136 14.92 -2.44 4.26
CA LEU A 136 14.85 -3.63 5.09
C LEU A 136 16.08 -4.52 4.90
N ALA A 137 16.50 -4.80 3.67
CA ALA A 137 17.66 -5.67 3.42
C ALA A 137 18.95 -5.20 4.13
N ALA A 138 19.11 -3.89 4.37
CA ALA A 138 20.23 -3.33 5.12
C ALA A 138 20.10 -3.50 6.65
N ALA A 139 18.89 -3.75 7.16
CA ALA A 139 18.59 -3.95 8.58
C ALA A 139 18.56 -5.44 9.00
N ARG A 140 19.08 -6.35 8.18
CA ARG A 140 19.14 -7.78 8.54
C ARG A 140 20.09 -8.00 9.74
N PRO A 141 19.80 -8.96 10.63
CA PRO A 141 18.69 -9.93 10.59
C PRO A 141 17.34 -9.30 10.97
N PHE A 142 16.25 -9.88 10.45
CA PHE A 142 14.89 -9.38 10.72
C PHE A 142 14.35 -9.86 12.05
N ASP A 143 13.60 -8.99 12.72
CA ASP A 143 12.62 -9.38 13.71
C ASP A 143 11.21 -9.57 13.08
N VAL A 144 10.19 -9.75 13.92
CA VAL A 144 8.79 -9.96 13.47
C VAL A 144 8.24 -8.75 12.70
N THR A 145 8.60 -7.54 13.14
CA THR A 145 8.19 -6.27 12.54
C THR A 145 8.71 -6.18 11.11
N GLU A 146 10.03 -6.36 10.91
CA GLU A 146 10.61 -6.36 9.57
C GLU A 146 10.07 -7.51 8.71
N GLY A 147 9.86 -8.68 9.32
CA GLY A 147 9.25 -9.84 8.66
C GLY A 147 7.87 -9.52 8.08
N HIS A 148 6.99 -8.88 8.86
CA HIS A 148 5.67 -8.45 8.40
C HIS A 148 5.75 -7.42 7.29
N PHE A 149 6.63 -6.42 7.39
CA PHE A 149 6.81 -5.45 6.31
C PHE A 149 7.34 -6.09 5.04
N ALA A 150 8.32 -6.99 5.13
CA ALA A 150 8.82 -7.73 3.98
C ALA A 150 7.72 -8.58 3.32
N ALA A 151 6.89 -9.27 4.11
CA ALA A 151 5.76 -10.05 3.62
C ALA A 151 4.71 -9.15 2.94
N ALA A 152 4.34 -8.04 3.56
CA ALA A 152 3.41 -7.06 2.98
C ALA A 152 3.90 -6.49 1.64
N LEU A 153 5.19 -6.18 1.53
CA LEU A 153 5.80 -5.76 0.26
C LEU A 153 5.69 -6.86 -0.81
N GLY A 154 5.92 -8.11 -0.44
CA GLY A 154 5.71 -9.27 -1.32
C GLY A 154 4.27 -9.32 -1.84
N PHE A 155 3.28 -9.11 -0.97
CA PHE A 155 1.88 -9.04 -1.38
C PHE A 155 1.60 -7.87 -2.34
N PHE A 156 2.12 -6.67 -2.10
CA PHE A 156 2.02 -5.55 -3.04
C PHE A 156 2.61 -5.87 -4.43
N VAL A 157 3.72 -6.61 -4.46
CA VAL A 157 4.36 -7.04 -5.71
C VAL A 157 3.49 -8.04 -6.47
N VAL A 158 2.79 -8.96 -5.78
CA VAL A 158 1.94 -9.98 -6.43
C VAL A 158 0.56 -9.45 -6.82
N LEU A 159 -0.06 -8.62 -5.97
CA LEU A 159 -1.44 -8.16 -6.20
C LEU A 159 -1.57 -7.18 -7.38
N THR A 160 -0.52 -6.39 -7.64
CA THR A 160 -0.56 -5.33 -8.67
C THR A 160 -0.49 -5.89 -10.11
N PRO A 161 0.29 -6.95 -10.42
CA PRO A 161 0.15 -7.71 -11.65
C PRO A 161 -1.25 -8.26 -11.88
N LEU A 162 -1.93 -8.79 -10.84
CA LEU A 162 -3.31 -9.25 -10.97
C LEU A 162 -4.25 -8.09 -11.32
N GLY A 163 -4.06 -6.93 -10.68
CA GLY A 163 -4.81 -5.71 -11.00
C GLY A 163 -4.60 -5.25 -12.45
N LEU A 164 -3.35 -5.25 -12.93
CA LEU A 164 -3.03 -4.92 -14.32
C LEU A 164 -3.63 -5.94 -15.30
N LEU A 165 -3.59 -7.24 -14.98
CA LEU A 165 -4.19 -8.29 -15.78
C LEU A 165 -5.72 -8.11 -15.91
N LEU A 166 -6.38 -7.71 -14.82
CA LEU A 166 -7.81 -7.36 -14.83
C LEU A 166 -8.10 -6.11 -15.69
N ALA A 167 -7.21 -5.11 -15.66
CA ALA A 167 -7.31 -3.93 -16.50
C ALA A 167 -7.16 -4.28 -18.00
N VAL A 168 -6.17 -5.10 -18.34
CA VAL A 168 -5.98 -5.66 -19.70
C VAL A 168 -7.20 -6.47 -20.13
N GLY A 169 -7.85 -7.17 -19.21
CA GLY A 169 -9.08 -7.92 -19.46
C GLY A 169 -10.28 -7.08 -19.91
N PHE A 170 -10.22 -5.75 -19.87
CA PHE A 170 -11.24 -4.89 -20.48
C PHE A 170 -11.00 -4.58 -21.97
N VAL A 171 -9.78 -4.79 -22.47
CA VAL A 171 -9.42 -4.53 -23.87
C VAL A 171 -9.03 -5.80 -24.64
N ALA A 172 -8.60 -6.82 -23.92
CA ALA A 172 -8.15 -8.10 -24.45
C ALA A 172 -8.78 -9.25 -23.65
N ARG A 173 -8.53 -10.49 -24.08
CA ARG A 173 -9.03 -11.71 -23.42
C ARG A 173 -7.89 -12.55 -22.83
N PRO A 174 -7.10 -12.03 -21.88
CA PRO A 174 -5.94 -12.73 -21.34
C PRO A 174 -6.31 -14.03 -20.60
N PHE A 175 -7.57 -14.17 -20.18
CA PHE A 175 -8.07 -15.36 -19.50
C PHE A 175 -8.61 -16.44 -20.45
N ALA A 176 -8.68 -16.19 -21.76
CA ALA A 176 -9.32 -17.13 -22.70
C ALA A 176 -8.61 -18.49 -22.80
N ALA A 177 -7.30 -18.51 -22.58
CA ALA A 177 -6.47 -19.72 -22.63
C ALA A 177 -6.17 -20.30 -21.23
N LEU A 178 -6.65 -19.65 -20.16
CA LEU A 178 -6.35 -20.05 -18.78
C LEU A 178 -7.57 -20.75 -18.17
N PRO A 179 -7.38 -21.80 -17.37
CA PRO A 179 -8.46 -22.47 -16.64
C PRO A 179 -8.89 -21.65 -15.40
N VAL A 180 -8.98 -20.32 -15.52
CA VAL A 180 -9.25 -19.40 -14.41
C VAL A 180 -10.30 -18.39 -14.83
N ALA A 181 -11.41 -18.32 -14.09
CA ALA A 181 -12.44 -17.32 -14.31
C ALA A 181 -11.98 -15.93 -13.83
N ARG A 182 -12.36 -14.87 -14.56
CA ARG A 182 -12.09 -13.47 -14.19
C ARG A 182 -12.51 -13.16 -12.74
N GLY A 183 -13.66 -13.69 -12.31
CA GLY A 183 -14.15 -13.51 -10.94
C GLY A 183 -13.19 -14.06 -9.87
N GLY A 184 -12.54 -15.19 -10.14
CA GLY A 184 -11.50 -15.75 -9.26
C GLY A 184 -10.27 -14.84 -9.17
N VAL A 185 -9.87 -14.22 -10.27
CA VAL A 185 -8.76 -13.25 -10.29
C VAL A 185 -9.12 -11.96 -9.55
N VAL A 186 -10.36 -11.49 -9.66
CA VAL A 186 -10.87 -10.35 -8.86
C VAL A 186 -10.83 -10.68 -7.38
N ALA A 187 -11.32 -11.86 -6.98
CA ALA A 187 -11.29 -12.31 -5.59
C ALA A 187 -9.84 -12.41 -5.06
N ALA A 188 -8.94 -13.03 -5.82
CA ALA A 188 -7.53 -13.12 -5.45
C ALA A 188 -6.88 -11.72 -5.29
N HIS A 189 -7.11 -10.81 -6.23
CA HIS A 189 -6.63 -9.44 -6.15
C HIS A 189 -7.15 -8.72 -4.89
N ALA A 190 -8.45 -8.80 -4.62
CA ALA A 190 -9.06 -8.18 -3.44
C ALA A 190 -8.54 -8.79 -2.12
N THR A 191 -8.42 -10.11 -2.05
CA THR A 191 -7.91 -10.82 -0.87
C THR A 191 -6.45 -10.45 -0.59
N LEU A 192 -5.58 -10.47 -1.61
CA LEU A 192 -4.18 -10.08 -1.43
C LEU A 192 -4.04 -8.59 -1.08
N ALA A 193 -4.92 -7.72 -1.58
CA ALA A 193 -4.93 -6.31 -1.21
C ALA A 193 -5.31 -6.08 0.26
N VAL A 194 -6.44 -6.64 0.70
CA VAL A 194 -6.95 -6.38 2.06
C VAL A 194 -6.17 -7.17 3.10
N PHE A 195 -6.08 -8.49 2.93
CA PHE A 195 -5.51 -9.36 3.96
C PHE A 195 -3.99 -9.46 3.86
N GLY A 196 -3.45 -9.54 2.64
CA GLY A 196 -2.01 -9.68 2.43
C GLY A 196 -1.26 -8.35 2.58
N ALA A 197 -1.64 -7.32 1.85
CA ALA A 197 -0.91 -6.06 1.87
C ALA A 197 -1.32 -5.18 3.06
N VAL A 198 -2.60 -4.85 3.20
CA VAL A 198 -3.07 -3.89 4.22
C VAL A 198 -2.97 -4.48 5.63
N LEU A 199 -3.63 -5.60 5.91
CA LEU A 199 -3.64 -6.17 7.27
C LEU A 199 -2.25 -6.56 7.74
N THR A 200 -1.44 -7.25 6.93
CA THR A 200 -0.06 -7.61 7.33
C THR A 200 0.78 -6.38 7.63
N THR A 201 0.64 -5.28 6.87
CA THR A 201 1.31 -4.02 7.20
C THR A 201 0.83 -3.47 8.55
N VAL A 202 -0.48 -3.45 8.79
CA VAL A 202 -1.05 -2.94 10.04
C VAL A 202 -0.59 -3.77 11.23
N TYR A 203 -0.61 -5.11 11.13
CA TYR A 203 -0.11 -5.98 12.19
C TYR A 203 1.38 -5.75 12.47
N GLY A 204 2.21 -5.65 11.44
CA GLY A 204 3.62 -5.29 11.59
C GLY A 204 3.80 -3.96 12.33
N ALA A 205 3.04 -2.93 11.98
CA ALA A 205 3.10 -1.64 12.67
C ALA A 205 2.61 -1.71 14.13
N LEU A 206 1.60 -2.55 14.43
CA LEU A 206 1.07 -2.69 15.78
C LEU A 206 2.08 -3.28 16.76
N TYR A 207 3.01 -4.14 16.30
CA TYR A 207 4.12 -4.64 17.13
C TYR A 207 5.00 -3.53 17.70
N GLN A 208 5.05 -2.37 17.04
CA GLN A 208 5.82 -1.21 17.49
C GLN A 208 4.95 -0.14 18.16
N LEU A 209 3.81 0.19 17.54
CA LEU A 209 2.95 1.28 18.01
C LEU A 209 2.26 0.98 19.34
N VAL A 210 1.82 -0.27 19.57
CA VAL A 210 1.13 -0.64 20.82
C VAL A 210 2.09 -0.54 22.01
N PRO A 211 3.31 -1.11 21.98
CA PRO A 211 4.27 -0.90 23.06
C PRO A 211 4.62 0.58 23.30
N MET A 212 4.87 1.33 22.22
CA MET A 212 5.31 2.72 22.30
C MET A 212 4.27 3.64 22.95
N PHE A 213 3.00 3.55 22.54
CA PHE A 213 1.93 4.40 23.07
C PHE A 213 1.26 3.82 24.32
N GLY A 214 1.22 2.50 24.45
CA GLY A 214 0.73 1.82 25.65
C GLY A 214 1.70 1.88 26.81
N GLN A 215 2.98 2.19 26.55
CA GLN A 215 4.07 2.11 27.55
C GLN A 215 4.14 0.73 28.20
N THR A 216 3.86 -0.30 27.40
CA THR A 216 3.83 -1.72 27.81
C THR A 216 4.86 -2.50 27.02
N GLU A 217 5.49 -3.48 27.65
CA GLU A 217 6.26 -4.50 26.92
C GLU A 217 5.31 -5.59 26.39
N LEU A 218 5.74 -6.27 25.32
CA LEU A 218 5.07 -7.50 24.86
C LEU A 218 5.02 -8.51 26.02
N ARG A 219 3.88 -9.15 26.29
CA ARG A 219 3.73 -10.07 27.44
C ARG A 219 2.99 -11.35 27.07
N GLY A 220 3.34 -12.45 27.75
CA GLY A 220 2.59 -13.70 27.71
C GLY A 220 2.41 -14.28 26.31
N VAL A 221 1.18 -14.19 25.77
CA VAL A 221 0.80 -14.75 24.47
C VAL A 221 1.52 -14.04 23.32
N ASP A 222 1.90 -12.76 23.47
CA ASP A 222 2.62 -12.01 22.44
C ASP A 222 3.99 -12.63 22.11
N HIS A 223 4.69 -13.17 23.12
CA HIS A 223 5.94 -13.91 22.92
C HIS A 223 5.73 -15.28 22.28
N TRP A 224 4.54 -15.86 22.42
CA TRP A 224 4.21 -17.10 21.72
C TRP A 224 3.97 -16.82 20.24
N PHE A 225 3.15 -15.82 19.89
CA PHE A 225 2.94 -15.40 18.50
C PHE A 225 4.25 -14.97 17.84
N ARG A 226 5.04 -14.11 18.51
CA ARG A 226 6.36 -13.69 18.03
C ARG A 226 7.27 -14.88 17.70
N ARG A 227 7.28 -15.95 18.51
CA ARG A 227 8.10 -17.15 18.25
C ARG A 227 7.62 -18.02 17.09
N VAL A 228 6.32 -18.00 16.79
CA VAL A 228 5.76 -18.73 15.64
C VAL A 228 5.97 -17.95 14.34
N GLU A 229 6.09 -16.63 14.44
CA GLU A 229 6.20 -15.71 13.30
C GLU A 229 7.63 -15.32 12.91
N THR A 230 8.63 -15.53 13.78
CA THR A 230 10.08 -15.42 13.47
C THR A 230 10.66 -16.71 12.92
#